data_AF-A0A962QGY0-F1
#
_entry.id   AF-A0A962QGY0-F1
#
_cell.length_a   1.000
_cell.length_b   1.000
_cell.length_c   1.000
_cell.angle_alpha   90.00
_cell.angle_beta   90.00
_cell.angle_gamma   90.00
#
_symmetry.space_group_name_H-M   'P 1'
#
loop_
_entity.id
_entity.type
_entity.pdbx_description
1 polymer ?
#
loop_
_entity_poly.entity_id
_entity_poly.type
_entity_poly.pdbx_seq_one_letter_code
_entity_poly.pdbx_strand_id
1 'polypeptide(L)' 'PFAQVFADYQYDFFQVDGLLFSPARVAVTALASGRTFHSGKLDSALLNRSFATESAPQA' A
#
# COMPACT_ATOMS: atom_id res chain seq x y z
N PRO A 1 -7.95 -1.16 1.87
CA PRO A 1 -6.90 -1.43 2.89
C PRO A 1 -6.37 -2.84 2.71
N PHE A 2 -5.14 -3.15 3.16
CA PHE A 2 -4.60 -4.51 3.02
C PHE A 2 -5.43 -5.55 3.78
N ALA A 3 -6.03 -5.18 4.92
CA ALA A 3 -6.92 -6.06 5.69
C ALA A 3 -8.08 -6.66 4.87
N GLN A 4 -8.70 -5.86 4.00
CA GLN A 4 -9.77 -6.35 3.11
C GLN A 4 -9.21 -7.34 2.09
N VAL A 5 -8.09 -7.01 1.45
CA VAL A 5 -7.43 -7.89 0.47
C VAL A 5 -7.08 -9.22 1.13
N PHE A 6 -6.50 -9.19 2.33
CA PHE A 6 -6.11 -10.40 3.04
C PHE A 6 -7.31 -11.27 3.44
N ALA A 7 -8.44 -10.65 3.82
CA ALA A 7 -9.70 -11.36 4.07
C ALA A 7 -10.26 -12.00 2.78
N ASP A 8 -10.18 -11.31 1.64
CA ASP A 8 -10.63 -11.84 0.35
C ASP A 8 -9.81 -13.09 -0.05
N TYR A 9 -8.51 -13.12 0.29
CA TYR A 9 -7.63 -14.28 0.16
C TYR A 9 -7.76 -15.32 1.27
N GLN A 10 -8.86 -15.30 2.05
CA GLN A 10 -9.11 -16.25 3.15
C GLN A 10 -7.97 -16.32 4.17
N TYR A 11 -7.28 -15.20 4.37
CA TYR A 11 -6.12 -15.10 5.25
C TYR A 11 -4.94 -16.02 4.87
N ASP A 12 -4.88 -16.51 3.63
CA ASP A 12 -3.74 -17.23 3.11
C ASP A 12 -2.75 -16.26 2.46
N PHE A 13 -1.65 -15.99 3.15
CA PHE A 13 -0.65 -15.03 2.72
C PHE A 13 0.07 -15.47 1.44
N PHE A 14 0.20 -16.78 1.20
CA PHE A 14 0.91 -17.30 0.04
C PHE A 14 0.10 -17.19 -1.26
N GLN A 15 -1.21 -16.96 -1.15
CA GLN A 15 -2.09 -16.73 -2.29
C GLN A 15 -2.11 -15.26 -2.73
N VAL A 16 -1.60 -14.35 -1.89
CA VAL A 16 -1.51 -12.93 -2.22
C VAL A 16 -0.40 -12.72 -3.25
N ASP A 17 -0.69 -11.96 -4.31
CA ASP A 17 0.31 -11.55 -5.30
C ASP A 17 1.51 -10.88 -4.61
N GLY A 18 2.71 -11.46 -4.77
CA GLY A 18 3.93 -10.95 -4.17
C GLY A 18 4.30 -9.52 -4.60
N LEU A 19 3.86 -9.09 -5.79
CA LEU A 19 4.08 -7.72 -6.27
C LEU A 19 3.21 -6.68 -5.55
N LEU A 20 2.18 -7.12 -4.81
CA LEU A 20 1.36 -6.25 -3.98
C LEU A 20 2.17 -5.62 -2.83
N PHE A 21 3.23 -6.30 -2.37
CA PHE A 21 4.13 -5.80 -1.33
C PHE A 21 5.20 -4.89 -1.93
N SER A 22 4.74 -3.75 -2.45
CA SER A 22 5.57 -2.74 -3.07
C SER A 22 5.33 -1.35 -2.45
N PRO A 23 6.33 -0.45 -2.51
CA PRO A 23 6.18 0.92 -2.02
C PRO A 23 5.17 1.72 -2.87
N ALA A 24 4.43 2.63 -2.24
CA ALA A 24 3.43 3.46 -2.91
C ALA A 24 4.02 4.44 -3.94
N ARG A 25 5.25 4.92 -3.70
CA ARG A 25 6.02 5.78 -4.61
C ARG A 25 7.51 5.44 -4.52
N VAL A 26 8.19 5.45 -5.66
CA VAL A 26 9.64 5.23 -5.78
C VAL A 26 10.31 6.34 -6.56
N ALA A 27 11.61 6.52 -6.29
CA ALA A 27 12.53 7.28 -7.09
C ALA A 27 13.75 6.40 -7.39
N VAL A 28 14.14 6.29 -8.66
CA VAL A 28 15.26 5.47 -9.12
C VAL A 28 16.24 6.34 -9.87
N THR A 29 17.47 6.47 -9.38
CA THR A 29 18.52 7.26 -10.03
C THR A 29 19.48 6.37 -10.79
N ALA A 30 19.61 6.60 -12.09
CA ALA A 30 20.57 5.91 -12.94
C ALA A 30 21.96 6.54 -12.77
N LEU A 31 22.86 5.85 -12.06
CA LEU A 31 24.18 6.37 -11.69
C LEU A 31 25.01 6.87 -12.88
N ALA A 32 24.97 6.15 -14.01
CA ALA A 32 25.74 6.50 -15.20
C ALA A 32 25.32 7.84 -15.86
N SER A 33 24.06 8.24 -15.69
CA SER A 33 23.50 9.44 -16.36
C SER A 33 23.07 10.54 -15.39
N GLY A 34 23.00 10.23 -14.09
CA GLY A 34 22.44 11.11 -13.06
C GLY A 34 20.91 11.30 -13.15
N ARG A 35 20.23 10.73 -14.15
CA ARG A 35 18.78 10.88 -14.32
C ARG A 35 18.01 10.11 -13.25
N THR A 36 17.01 10.74 -12.66
CA THR A 36 16.09 10.11 -11.70
C THR A 36 14.70 9.93 -12.30
N PHE A 37 14.18 8.72 -12.19
CA PHE A 37 12.85 8.32 -12.62
C PHE A 37 11.96 8.20 -11.40
N HIS A 38 10.73 8.69 -11.49
CA HIS A 38 9.76 8.65 -10.39
C HIS A 38 8.52 7.89 -10.86
N SER A 39 7.97 7.03 -9.99
CA SER A 39 6.73 6.31 -10.27
C SER A 39 5.93 6.10 -8.98
N GLY A 40 4.61 5.96 -9.12
CA GLY A 40 3.68 5.81 -8.02
C GLY A 40 3.24 7.13 -7.38
N LYS A 41 2.39 7.03 -6.36
CA LYS A 41 1.79 8.16 -5.64
C LYS A 41 1.41 7.76 -4.21
N LEU A 42 1.40 8.73 -3.31
CA LEU A 42 0.80 8.55 -1.99
C LEU A 42 -0.74 8.61 -2.10
N ASP A 43 -1.44 7.76 -1.35
CA ASP A 43 -2.90 7.73 -1.26
C ASP A 43 -3.35 7.97 0.18
N SER A 44 -3.57 9.22 0.54
CA SER A 44 -4.00 9.64 1.88
C SER A 44 -5.40 9.15 2.23
N ALA A 45 -6.30 9.05 1.25
CA ALA A 45 -7.65 8.55 1.48
C ALA A 45 -7.63 7.08 1.85
N LEU A 46 -6.83 6.26 1.15
CA LEU A 46 -6.60 4.86 1.49
C LEU A 46 -5.93 4.71 2.86
N LEU A 47 -4.94 5.55 3.16
CA LEU A 47 -4.25 5.56 4.45
C LEU A 47 -5.21 5.85 5.60
N ASN A 48 -6.04 6.88 5.46
CA ASN A 48 -7.05 7.25 6.44
C ASN A 48 -8.07 6.12 6.63
N ARG A 49 -8.54 5.48 5.55
CA ARG A 49 -9.42 4.30 5.68
C ARG A 49 -8.73 3.12 6.37
N SER A 50 -7.42 2.98 6.23
CA SER A 50 -6.67 1.86 6.82
C SER A 50 -6.37 2.07 8.30
N PHE A 51 -6.24 3.31 8.75
CA PHE A 51 -5.89 3.66 10.13
C PHE A 51 -7.02 4.28 10.94
N ALA A 52 -8.19 4.54 10.32
CA ALA A 52 -9.36 4.94 11.06
C ALA A 52 -9.68 3.84 12.09
N THR A 53 -9.48 4.14 13.36
CA THR A 53 -10.09 3.38 14.45
C THR A 53 -11.60 3.50 14.28
N GLU A 54 -12.30 2.38 14.26
CA GLU A 54 -13.74 2.39 14.43
C GLU A 54 -14.02 3.08 15.77
N SER A 55 -14.51 4.32 15.73
CA SER A 55 -15.05 4.98 16.91
C SER A 55 -16.21 4.10 17.36
N ALA A 56 -16.07 3.42 18.50
CA ALA A 56 -17.18 2.73 19.14
C ALA A 56 -18.41 3.65 19.15
N PRO A 57 -19.62 3.12 18.91
CA PRO A 57 -20.83 3.93 18.95
C PRO A 57 -20.90 4.66 20.28
N GLN A 58 -21.01 5.99 20.22
CA GLN A 58 -21.29 6.82 21.40
C GLN A 58 -22.67 6.41 21.92
N ALA A 59 -22.69 5.83 23.11
CA ALA A 59 -23.89 5.58 23.90
C ALA A 59 -24.43 6.90 24.47
#